data_AF-A0A0C3QR45-F1
#
_entry.id   AF-A0A0C3QR45-F1
#
_cell.length_a   1.000
_cell.length_b   1.000
_cell.length_c   1.000
_cell.angle_alpha   90.00
_cell.angle_beta   90.00
_cell.angle_gamma   90.00
#
_symmetry.space_group_name_H-M   'P 1'
#
loop_
_entity.id
_entity.type
_entity.pdbx_description
1 polymer ?
#
loop_
_entity_poly.entity_id
_entity_poly.type
_entity_poly.pdbx_seq_one_letter_code
_entity_poly.pdbx_strand_id
1 'polypeptide(L)'
;MRWSSVLFAATSLVASTLAQSSLYCDNGSGGTGICFETYFDPLFNARYGWVFPPSGNEFIGQFTVPIAGKWRAGFPQAGVALGPGMNGNLLITAWPNGNTIVKGARQAVINGAAGTLDPTAYCVFGWAYGSTAVFTPSDPWSNMNQHDDARLFGFNCPEGITTASQYQAWLNIGSTSTTSGSTTRTSSTSTTTTTTKTTTTTVGPTVSATPYDYIVVGAGNTGLVVADRLSEKGKNVLLIERGGPSTFLTGGNDTPPWATGTGSGIGPSDMINIVKNNAQYGPNLPPQAQWIDLPVGKYVSDNPSINLVFTHPSVDSYDNWAPIWTTPRAADAAQYKANQSGVFAGTSPRLAFWRALGGPDGKTRYLQGTARPGAASVTTVYPYNASQIFTITVYLSTGITSRGRIGIDATMYGDVLTNPWFQDPNDKTVMLTAINDLLSTMNQVPGLTLITPDNTTTITDYVNNYNPAGMNSNHWCGSTRIGTSSSTSVVDENTKVWGTNNLFIVDAGIVPSQPMGNPHAMFMTVGEAAVPKIIALAGGA
;
A
#
# COMPACT_ATOMS: atom_id res chain seq x y z
N MET A 1 -19.20 52.43 -8.34
CA MET A 1 -17.79 52.73 -8.00
C MET A 1 -17.11 51.39 -7.72
N ARG A 2 -16.34 50.87 -8.68
CA ARG A 2 -14.85 50.80 -8.66
C ARG A 2 -14.31 49.89 -7.55
N TRP A 3 -14.01 48.59 -7.85
CA TRP A 3 -12.67 47.97 -8.09
C TRP A 3 -11.87 47.81 -6.75
N SER A 4 -11.22 46.69 -6.34
CA SER A 4 -10.44 45.64 -7.02
C SER A 4 -10.20 44.40 -6.12
N SER A 5 -9.78 43.30 -6.75
CA SER A 5 -9.38 41.95 -6.28
C SER A 5 -8.16 41.86 -5.33
N VAL A 6 -7.98 40.74 -4.61
CA VAL A 6 -6.77 39.84 -4.54
C VAL A 6 -6.98 38.64 -3.58
N LEU A 7 -6.52 37.47 -4.04
CA LEU A 7 -6.36 36.14 -3.40
C LEU A 7 -5.68 36.15 -2.01
N PHE A 8 -6.04 35.20 -1.12
CA PHE A 8 -5.05 34.31 -0.46
C PHE A 8 -5.74 33.08 0.17
N ALA A 9 -5.01 31.96 0.09
CA ALA A 9 -5.34 30.63 0.56
C ALA A 9 -5.17 30.45 2.09
N ALA A 10 -5.59 29.26 2.55
CA ALA A 10 -5.33 28.63 3.85
C ALA A 10 -6.23 29.03 5.03
N THR A 11 -7.12 28.10 5.42
CA THR A 11 -7.16 27.41 6.73
C THR A 11 -8.59 26.94 7.03
N SER A 12 -8.80 25.63 7.11
CA SER A 12 -9.82 25.09 8.02
C SER A 12 -9.09 24.11 8.94
N LEU A 13 -8.78 24.61 10.13
CA LEU A 13 -8.41 23.83 11.30
C LEU A 13 -9.41 22.67 11.47
N VAL A 14 -8.95 21.44 11.32
CA VAL A 14 -9.50 20.36 12.13
C VAL A 14 -9.03 20.64 13.54
N ALA A 15 -9.97 20.77 14.48
CA ALA A 15 -9.68 20.87 15.90
C ALA A 15 -9.07 19.53 16.37
N SER A 16 -7.79 19.31 16.09
CA SER A 16 -6.97 18.40 16.86
C SER A 16 -6.88 18.98 18.27
N THR A 17 -7.41 18.28 19.25
CA THR A 17 -7.13 18.55 20.66
C THR A 17 -5.61 18.62 20.81
N LEU A 18 -5.06 19.83 21.02
CA LEU A 18 -3.63 19.99 21.30
C LEU A 18 -3.33 19.21 22.57
N ALA A 19 -2.50 18.16 22.45
CA ALA A 19 -1.95 17.54 23.64
C ALA A 19 -1.03 18.54 24.33
N GLN A 20 -1.26 18.77 25.63
CA GLN A 20 -0.45 19.67 26.44
C GLN A 20 0.83 18.98 26.90
N SER A 21 1.94 19.72 26.91
CA SER A 21 3.20 19.28 27.50
C SER A 21 3.07 19.06 29.01
N SER A 22 3.97 18.25 29.58
CA SER A 22 4.07 17.98 31.02
C SER A 22 5.52 18.02 31.47
N LEU A 23 5.82 18.44 32.70
CA LEU A 23 7.20 18.48 33.16
C LEU A 23 7.79 17.06 33.32
N TYR A 24 8.98 16.81 32.79
CA TYR A 24 9.72 15.56 32.96
C TYR A 24 11.21 15.85 33.21
N CYS A 25 11.77 15.27 34.27
CA CYS A 25 13.21 15.37 34.56
C CYS A 25 13.92 14.05 34.30
N ASP A 26 15.02 14.11 33.55
CA ASP A 26 15.84 12.97 33.14
C ASP A 26 16.76 12.47 34.27
N ASN A 27 16.14 11.99 35.35
CA ASN A 27 16.81 11.55 36.58
C ASN A 27 17.09 10.03 36.61
N GLY A 28 16.98 9.33 35.47
CA GLY A 28 17.22 7.89 35.38
C GLY A 28 18.70 7.50 35.57
N SER A 29 18.98 6.20 35.65
CA SER A 29 20.36 5.71 35.69
C SER A 29 21.08 6.08 34.39
N GLY A 30 22.08 6.96 34.47
CA GLY A 30 22.76 7.55 33.30
C GLY A 30 22.06 8.76 32.67
N GLY A 31 21.00 9.28 33.30
CA GLY A 31 20.28 10.48 32.85
C GLY A 31 21.06 11.77 33.11
N THR A 32 20.68 12.83 32.39
CA THR A 32 21.36 14.12 32.41
C THR A 32 20.97 15.03 33.58
N GLY A 33 19.89 14.72 34.31
CA GLY A 33 19.33 15.58 35.36
C GLY A 33 18.67 16.86 34.81
N ILE A 34 18.47 16.96 33.50
CA ILE A 34 17.78 18.08 32.85
C ILE A 34 16.27 17.88 32.96
N CYS A 35 15.54 18.94 33.29
CA CYS A 35 14.08 18.96 33.26
C CYS A 35 13.59 19.61 31.96
N PHE A 36 12.69 18.91 31.29
CA PHE A 36 12.11 19.28 30.00
C PHE A 36 10.60 19.46 30.13
N GLU A 37 10.06 20.37 29.33
CA GLU A 37 8.66 20.27 28.94
C GLU A 37 8.49 19.11 27.97
N THR A 38 7.71 18.15 28.43
CA THR A 38 7.42 16.81 27.94
C THR A 38 6.24 16.62 27.01
N TYR A 39 6.38 16.34 25.71
CA TYR A 39 5.33 15.61 25.01
C TYR A 39 5.66 14.11 24.98
N PHE A 40 4.74 13.28 25.48
CA PHE A 40 4.83 11.83 25.42
C PHE A 40 3.71 11.29 24.54
N ASP A 41 4.08 10.58 23.47
CA ASP A 41 3.12 9.83 22.66
C ASP A 41 3.03 8.38 23.18
N PRO A 42 1.88 7.95 23.73
CA PRO A 42 1.73 6.62 24.29
C PRO A 42 1.60 5.51 23.23
N LEU A 43 1.31 5.86 21.97
CA LEU A 43 1.21 4.91 20.87
C LEU A 43 2.60 4.44 20.44
N PHE A 44 3.55 5.36 20.32
CA PHE A 44 4.93 5.06 19.91
C PHE A 44 5.91 4.95 21.07
N ASN A 45 5.45 5.17 22.31
CA ASN A 45 6.28 5.26 23.50
C ASN A 45 7.47 6.24 23.30
N ALA A 46 7.22 7.33 22.59
CA ALA A 46 8.21 8.34 22.23
C ALA A 46 8.05 9.59 23.10
N ARG A 47 9.16 10.14 23.58
CA ARG A 47 9.22 11.48 24.20
C ARG A 47 9.92 12.46 23.29
N TYR A 48 9.36 13.66 23.27
CA TYR A 48 9.97 14.84 22.74
C TYR A 48 9.96 15.89 23.85
N GLY A 49 11.15 16.30 24.27
CA GLY A 49 11.34 17.26 25.35
C GLY A 49 12.11 18.49 24.88
N TRP A 50 11.81 19.65 25.44
CA TRP A 50 12.55 20.88 25.22
C TRP A 50 12.64 21.69 26.51
N VAL A 51 13.68 22.51 26.60
CA VAL A 51 13.79 23.57 27.59
C VAL A 51 14.45 24.78 26.96
N PHE A 52 13.86 25.95 27.21
CA PHE A 52 14.34 27.23 26.75
C PHE A 52 15.03 27.99 27.90
N PRO A 53 16.04 28.82 27.61
CA PRO A 53 16.54 29.76 28.60
C PRO A 53 15.47 30.81 28.94
N PRO A 54 15.58 31.52 30.08
CA PRO A 54 14.69 32.64 30.40
C PRO A 54 14.67 33.75 29.34
N SER A 55 15.75 33.88 28.57
CA SER A 55 15.86 34.79 27.43
C SER A 55 16.85 34.22 26.41
N GLY A 56 16.55 34.39 25.12
CA GLY A 56 17.39 33.89 24.02
C GLY A 56 16.59 33.22 22.90
N ASN A 57 17.29 32.69 21.90
CA ASN A 57 16.74 32.02 20.71
C ASN A 57 17.29 30.59 20.53
N GLU A 58 17.73 29.98 21.63
CA GLU A 58 18.26 28.62 21.69
C GLU A 58 17.41 27.73 22.60
N PHE A 59 17.63 26.43 22.54
CA PHE A 59 16.98 25.46 23.43
C PHE A 59 17.84 24.20 23.57
N ILE A 60 17.57 23.42 24.63
CA ILE A 60 18.06 22.04 24.76
C ILE A 60 16.89 21.11 24.46
N GLY A 61 17.07 20.19 23.52
CA GLY A 61 16.06 19.20 23.12
C GLY A 61 16.44 17.77 23.51
N GLN A 62 15.45 16.97 23.88
CA GLN A 62 15.59 15.53 24.15
C GLN A 62 14.61 14.72 23.31
N PHE A 63 15.13 13.75 22.56
CA PHE A 63 14.32 12.73 21.88
C PHE A 63 14.57 11.39 22.55
N THR A 64 13.54 10.81 23.16
CA THR A 64 13.59 9.43 23.65
C THR A 64 12.67 8.60 22.79
N VAL A 65 13.26 7.83 21.88
CA VAL A 65 12.51 7.00 20.94
C VAL A 65 12.92 5.55 21.13
N PRO A 66 11.97 4.60 21.30
CA PRO A 66 12.32 3.20 21.52
C PRO A 66 13.04 2.64 20.30
N ILE A 67 14.24 2.09 20.50
CA ILE A 67 15.01 1.38 19.45
C ILE A 67 14.44 -0.04 19.25
N ALA A 68 13.70 -0.56 20.23
CA ALA A 68 13.06 -1.87 20.19
C ALA A 68 11.63 -1.81 20.76
N GLY A 69 10.65 -2.21 19.94
CA GLY A 69 9.25 -2.39 20.32
C GLY A 69 8.31 -1.56 19.44
N LYS A 70 7.37 -2.10 18.67
CA LYS A 70 6.94 -3.49 18.45
C LYS A 70 6.86 -3.69 16.93
N TRP A 71 7.46 -4.78 16.42
CA TRP A 71 7.23 -5.38 15.09
C TRP A 71 8.18 -5.15 13.91
N ARG A 72 9.17 -4.24 13.92
CA ARG A 72 10.09 -4.08 12.77
C ARG A 72 11.55 -3.88 13.14
N ALA A 73 12.43 -4.67 12.50
CA ALA A 73 13.88 -4.53 12.58
C ALA A 73 14.35 -3.43 11.61
N GLY A 74 14.22 -2.17 12.03
CA GLY A 74 14.72 -0.99 11.34
C GLY A 74 15.07 0.08 12.37
N PHE A 75 16.14 0.85 12.14
CA PHE A 75 16.53 1.92 13.04
C PHE A 75 15.46 3.04 12.98
N PRO A 76 14.74 3.32 14.08
CA PRO A 76 13.67 4.31 14.07
C PRO A 76 14.25 5.70 13.84
N GLN A 77 13.60 6.47 12.99
CA GLN A 77 13.90 7.88 12.75
C GLN A 77 12.90 8.75 13.51
N ALA A 78 13.41 9.73 14.25
CA ALA A 78 12.63 10.74 14.94
C ALA A 78 12.81 12.08 14.22
N GLY A 79 11.71 12.80 14.02
CA GLY A 79 11.72 14.15 13.47
C GLY A 79 10.95 15.11 14.36
N VAL A 80 11.42 16.36 14.46
CA VAL A 80 10.66 17.48 15.02
C VAL A 80 10.70 18.63 14.02
N ALA A 81 9.54 19.21 13.74
CA ALA A 81 9.39 20.47 13.03
C ALA A 81 9.25 21.60 14.05
N LEU A 82 10.10 22.62 13.97
CA LEU A 82 10.06 23.82 14.81
C LEU A 82 8.97 24.77 14.31
N GLY A 83 7.72 24.32 14.39
CA GLY A 83 6.52 25.01 13.94
C GLY A 83 5.34 24.04 13.70
N PRO A 84 4.15 24.55 13.37
CA PRO A 84 2.91 23.76 13.28
C PRO A 84 2.82 22.86 12.04
N GLY A 85 3.89 22.66 11.28
CA GLY A 85 3.89 21.82 10.08
C GLY A 85 5.29 21.55 9.53
N MET A 86 5.41 20.55 8.66
CA MET A 86 6.69 20.16 8.06
C MET A 86 7.19 21.17 7.00
N ASN A 87 6.28 21.78 6.25
CA ASN A 87 6.62 22.71 5.16
C ASN A 87 7.05 24.07 5.71
N GLY A 88 8.16 24.60 5.20
CA GLY A 88 8.68 25.93 5.56
C GLY A 88 9.41 26.00 6.90
N ASN A 89 9.23 25.04 7.81
CA ASN A 89 9.87 25.05 9.13
C ASN A 89 11.20 24.28 9.15
N LEU A 90 12.06 24.62 10.12
CA LEU A 90 13.26 23.81 10.38
C LEU A 90 12.85 22.46 10.95
N LEU A 91 13.43 21.41 10.38
CA LEU A 91 13.27 20.04 10.81
C LEU A 91 14.56 19.56 11.48
N ILE A 92 14.45 18.96 12.65
CA ILE A 92 15.53 18.23 13.29
C ILE A 92 15.21 16.75 13.17
N THR A 93 16.07 16.02 12.48
CA THR A 93 15.94 14.56 12.30
C THR A 93 17.07 13.86 13.05
N ALA A 94 16.77 12.71 13.66
CA ALA A 94 17.75 11.88 14.33
C ALA A 94 17.42 10.39 14.20
N TRP A 95 18.44 9.54 14.09
CA TRP A 95 18.29 8.09 14.07
C TRP A 95 19.56 7.40 14.63
N PRO A 96 19.44 6.17 15.14
CA PRO A 96 20.58 5.39 15.57
C PRO A 96 21.38 4.83 14.39
N ASN A 97 22.71 4.79 14.53
CA ASN A 97 23.62 4.07 13.65
C ASN A 97 24.68 3.33 14.51
N GLY A 98 24.44 2.05 14.76
CA GLY A 98 25.22 1.31 15.77
C GLY A 98 25.01 1.92 17.17
N ASN A 99 26.11 2.24 17.87
CA ASN A 99 26.07 2.85 19.21
C ASN A 99 26.12 4.38 19.18
N THR A 100 25.93 5.02 18.03
CA THR A 100 25.90 6.48 17.89
C THR A 100 24.55 6.95 17.37
N ILE A 101 24.25 8.23 17.61
CA ILE A 101 23.09 8.91 17.05
C ILE A 101 23.56 9.81 15.91
N VAL A 102 23.02 9.60 14.72
CA VAL A 102 23.20 10.52 13.59
C VAL A 102 22.03 11.49 13.61
N LYS A 103 22.32 12.78 13.44
CA LYS A 103 21.33 13.87 13.46
C LYS A 103 21.59 14.84 12.32
N GLY A 104 20.51 15.37 11.75
CA GLY A 104 20.56 16.31 10.62
C GLY A 104 19.48 17.38 10.71
N ALA A 105 19.86 18.62 10.41
CA ALA A 105 18.95 19.75 10.27
C ALA A 105 18.47 19.84 8.82
N ARG A 106 17.16 19.82 8.59
CA ARG A 106 16.55 19.77 7.25
C ARG A 106 15.46 20.84 7.11
N GLN A 107 15.05 21.09 5.89
CA GLN A 107 13.90 21.93 5.58
C GLN A 107 13.10 21.29 4.45
N ALA A 108 11.78 21.18 4.63
CA ALA A 108 10.89 20.79 3.54
C ALA A 108 10.30 22.06 2.90
N VAL A 109 10.30 22.11 1.57
CA VAL A 109 9.78 23.25 0.81
C VAL A 109 8.85 22.73 -0.28
N ILE A 110 7.58 23.14 -0.22
CA ILE A 110 6.61 23.04 -1.33
C ILE A 110 6.57 24.42 -1.99
N ASN A 111 6.91 24.50 -3.28
CA ASN A 111 6.86 25.72 -4.10
C ASN A 111 7.76 26.91 -3.64
N GLY A 112 9.00 26.63 -3.20
CA GLY A 112 10.12 27.57 -3.38
C GLY A 112 10.39 28.66 -2.33
N ALA A 113 9.92 28.57 -1.08
CA ALA A 113 10.37 29.48 -0.01
C ALA A 113 10.94 28.73 1.20
N ALA A 114 12.20 29.02 1.53
CA ALA A 114 12.80 28.67 2.81
C ALA A 114 12.17 29.53 3.91
N GLY A 115 11.57 28.93 4.94
CA GLY A 115 11.09 29.66 6.11
C GLY A 115 12.17 29.89 7.17
N THR A 116 11.80 30.64 8.21
CA THR A 116 12.69 31.24 9.19
C THR A 116 13.05 30.31 10.34
N LEU A 117 14.27 30.45 10.88
CA LEU A 117 14.74 29.78 12.10
C LEU A 117 14.33 30.59 13.33
N ASP A 118 13.07 30.50 13.75
CA ASP A 118 12.64 31.06 15.03
C ASP A 118 11.94 29.99 15.89
N PRO A 119 12.69 29.31 16.79
CA PRO A 119 12.12 28.29 17.67
C PRO A 119 11.18 28.88 18.73
N THR A 120 11.13 30.21 18.88
CA THR A 120 10.25 30.94 19.80
C THR A 120 9.01 31.50 19.12
N ALA A 121 8.96 31.51 17.78
CA ALA A 121 7.82 32.04 17.02
C ALA A 121 6.54 31.21 17.20
N TYR A 122 6.67 29.92 17.53
CA TYR A 122 5.55 29.01 17.67
C TYR A 122 5.70 28.14 18.91
N CYS A 123 4.76 28.26 19.86
CA CYS A 123 4.61 27.35 21.01
C CYS A 123 3.94 26.03 20.61
N VAL A 124 4.10 25.62 19.35
CA VAL A 124 3.51 24.45 18.74
C VAL A 124 4.56 23.84 17.82
N PHE A 125 4.95 22.60 18.10
CA PHE A 125 5.86 21.83 17.26
C PHE A 125 5.14 20.65 16.65
N GLY A 126 5.56 20.30 15.43
CA GLY A 126 5.26 19.01 14.84
C GLY A 126 6.29 17.99 15.26
N TRP A 127 5.88 16.74 15.46
CA TRP A 127 6.80 15.61 15.52
C TRP A 127 6.43 14.59 14.46
N ALA A 128 7.41 13.78 14.10
CA ALA A 128 7.27 12.68 13.18
C ALA A 128 8.05 11.47 13.70
N TYR A 129 7.53 10.28 13.41
CA TYR A 129 8.19 9.01 13.66
C TYR A 129 8.17 8.17 12.39
N GLY A 130 9.30 7.55 12.06
CA GLY A 130 9.38 6.52 11.02
C GLY A 130 10.05 5.26 11.53
N SER A 131 9.42 4.12 11.30
CA SER A 131 9.99 2.79 11.59
C SER A 131 10.93 2.30 10.50
N THR A 132 10.92 2.93 9.33
CA THR A 132 11.83 2.60 8.23
C THR A 132 13.15 3.34 8.36
N ALA A 133 14.26 2.62 8.28
CA ALA A 133 15.59 3.20 8.32
C ALA A 133 15.82 4.16 7.13
N VAL A 134 16.65 5.17 7.35
CA VAL A 134 17.18 6.01 6.27
C VAL A 134 18.02 5.16 5.30
N PHE A 135 18.14 5.59 4.05
CA PHE A 135 18.82 4.83 2.99
C PHE A 135 20.32 4.60 3.29
N THR A 136 20.99 5.59 3.87
CA THR A 136 22.41 5.56 4.25
C THR A 136 22.56 5.98 5.73
N PRO A 137 22.48 5.06 6.71
CA PRO A 137 22.43 5.39 8.14
C PRO A 137 23.61 6.17 8.70
N SER A 138 24.77 6.13 8.05
CA SER A 138 25.95 6.91 8.44
C SER A 138 25.96 8.35 7.94
N ASP A 139 25.09 8.70 6.99
CA ASP A 139 25.06 10.01 6.34
C ASP A 139 23.93 10.88 6.92
N PRO A 140 24.22 11.98 7.63
CA PRO A 140 23.20 12.89 8.17
C PRO A 140 22.29 13.52 7.10
N TRP A 141 22.68 13.44 5.82
CA TRP A 141 21.93 13.94 4.67
C TRP A 141 21.21 12.85 3.87
N SER A 142 21.24 11.59 4.34
CA SER A 142 20.60 10.45 3.68
C SER A 142 19.17 10.75 3.22
N ASN A 143 18.75 10.12 2.13
CA ASN A 143 17.35 10.03 1.77
C ASN A 143 16.56 9.34 2.88
N MET A 144 15.30 9.71 3.04
CA MET A 144 14.38 9.21 4.06
C MET A 144 13.03 8.92 3.39
N ASN A 145 12.37 7.84 3.81
CA ASN A 145 10.98 7.60 3.44
C ASN A 145 10.06 8.56 4.20
N GLN A 146 8.83 8.72 3.71
CA GLN A 146 7.79 9.41 4.46
C GLN A 146 7.61 8.76 5.85
N HIS A 147 7.43 9.58 6.87
CA HIS A 147 7.21 9.14 8.24
C HIS A 147 5.89 8.37 8.38
N ASP A 148 5.82 7.44 9.34
CA ASP A 148 4.66 6.57 9.57
C ASP A 148 3.51 7.31 10.28
N ASP A 149 3.86 8.22 11.19
CA ASP A 149 2.90 9.13 11.83
C ASP A 149 3.58 10.49 12.08
N ALA A 150 2.75 11.54 12.15
CA ALA A 150 3.15 12.87 12.53
C ALA A 150 1.98 13.61 13.18
N ARG A 151 2.24 14.32 14.27
CA ARG A 151 1.23 15.13 14.97
C ARG A 151 1.80 16.44 15.47
N LEU A 152 0.92 17.29 15.98
CA LEU A 152 1.27 18.55 16.62
C LEU A 152 1.08 18.44 18.13
N PHE A 153 1.95 19.06 18.90
CA PHE A 153 1.74 19.31 20.32
C PHE A 153 1.98 20.78 20.64
N GLY A 154 1.28 21.28 21.65
CA GLY A 154 1.48 22.61 22.20
C GLY A 154 2.29 22.55 23.49
N PHE A 155 3.01 23.62 23.78
CA PHE A 155 3.82 23.73 25.00
C PHE A 155 3.89 25.17 25.49
N ASN A 156 4.37 25.37 26.72
CA ASN A 156 4.46 26.72 27.26
C ASN A 156 5.77 27.34 26.77
N CYS A 157 5.63 28.42 26.02
CA CYS A 157 6.74 29.27 25.63
C CYS A 157 6.32 30.73 25.78
N PRO A 158 7.23 31.65 26.20
CA PRO A 158 8.64 31.45 26.52
C PRO A 158 8.93 31.49 28.04
N GLU A 159 7.99 31.07 28.89
CA GLU A 159 8.23 31.01 30.34
C GLU A 159 9.15 29.83 30.67
N GLY A 160 10.47 30.02 30.51
CA GLY A 160 11.46 29.00 30.78
C GLY A 160 11.28 28.39 32.17
N ILE A 161 11.14 27.07 32.25
CA ILE A 161 11.03 26.29 33.50
C ILE A 161 12.33 26.26 34.34
N THR A 162 13.29 27.14 34.05
CA THR A 162 14.66 27.12 34.58
C THR A 162 15.19 28.53 34.77
N THR A 163 16.17 28.71 35.65
CA THR A 163 16.95 29.96 35.74
C THR A 163 18.09 29.98 34.70
N ALA A 164 18.64 31.16 34.43
CA ALA A 164 19.76 31.32 33.49
C ALA A 164 21.01 30.54 33.93
N SER A 165 21.31 30.51 35.24
CA SER A 165 22.44 29.77 35.78
C SER A 165 22.26 28.25 35.66
N GLN A 166 21.04 27.75 35.84
CA GLN A 166 20.72 26.34 35.69
C GLN A 166 20.73 25.90 34.22
N TYR A 167 20.20 26.72 33.31
CA TYR A 167 20.28 26.46 31.87
C TYR A 167 21.75 26.40 31.40
N GLN A 168 22.57 27.34 31.87
CA GLN A 168 24.02 27.33 31.58
C GLN A 168 24.72 26.10 32.15
N ALA A 169 24.33 25.62 33.33
CA ALA A 169 24.86 24.39 33.90
C ALA A 169 24.49 23.17 33.03
N TRP A 170 23.26 23.12 32.49
CA TRP A 170 22.82 22.05 31.59
C TRP A 170 23.52 22.05 30.24
N LEU A 171 23.83 23.21 29.66
CA LEU A 171 24.64 23.30 28.42
C LEU A 171 26.00 22.61 28.58
N ASN A 172 26.60 22.69 29.77
CA ASN A 172 27.92 22.12 30.03
C ASN A 172 27.92 20.58 30.14
N ILE A 173 26.75 19.95 30.33
CA ILE A 173 26.58 18.49 30.38
C ILE A 173 26.79 17.85 28.98
N GLY A 174 26.44 18.58 27.91
CA GLY A 174 26.45 18.09 26.53
C GLY A 174 27.82 18.03 25.83
N SER A 175 28.93 18.28 26.52
CA SER A 175 30.26 18.43 25.89
C SER A 175 31.07 17.14 25.69
N THR A 176 30.46 15.96 25.80
CA THR A 176 31.16 14.70 25.46
C THR A 176 31.30 14.55 23.94
N SER A 177 32.55 14.61 23.49
CA SER A 177 32.97 14.69 22.08
C SER A 177 32.51 13.51 21.23
N THR A 178 31.65 13.79 20.24
CA THR A 178 31.60 13.01 19.00
C THR A 178 32.07 13.91 17.86
N THR A 179 33.24 13.59 17.30
CA THR A 179 33.88 14.31 16.21
C THR A 179 33.02 14.20 14.94
N SER A 180 32.11 15.14 14.72
CA SER A 180 31.44 15.29 13.41
C SER A 180 32.31 16.18 12.51
N GLY A 181 32.94 15.55 11.52
CA GLY A 181 33.64 16.26 10.46
C GLY A 181 32.67 17.15 9.67
N SER A 182 32.93 18.45 9.66
CA SER A 182 32.30 19.38 8.73
C SER A 182 32.69 18.97 7.30
N THR A 183 31.73 18.52 6.50
CA THR A 183 31.93 18.26 5.07
C THR A 183 31.11 19.29 4.29
N THR A 184 31.82 20.29 3.78
CA THR A 184 31.31 21.22 2.77
C THR A 184 31.17 20.48 1.44
N ARG A 185 30.02 20.64 0.78
CA ARG A 185 29.66 19.98 -0.48
C ARG A 185 30.63 20.32 -1.61
N THR A 186 31.33 19.33 -2.15
CA THR A 186 31.80 19.34 -3.54
C THR A 186 31.09 18.23 -4.30
N SER A 187 30.42 18.62 -5.39
CA SER A 187 29.80 17.72 -6.36
C SER A 187 30.86 16.82 -6.98
N SER A 188 30.83 15.52 -6.72
CA SER A 188 31.55 14.55 -7.55
C SER A 188 30.90 13.18 -7.55
N THR A 189 31.13 12.53 -8.67
CA THR A 189 30.42 11.41 -9.27
C THR A 189 30.66 10.09 -8.54
N SER A 190 29.63 9.23 -8.56
CA SER A 190 29.59 7.83 -8.14
C SER A 190 30.92 7.08 -8.31
N THR A 191 31.47 6.57 -7.20
CA THR A 191 32.40 5.43 -7.22
C THR A 191 31.99 4.42 -6.16
N THR A 192 31.60 3.23 -6.61
CA THR A 192 31.22 2.06 -5.82
C THR A 192 32.42 1.58 -5.01
N THR A 193 32.29 1.50 -3.69
CA THR A 193 33.24 0.75 -2.85
C THR A 193 32.50 -0.30 -2.05
N THR A 194 32.75 -1.56 -2.43
CA THR A 194 32.27 -2.78 -1.82
C THR A 194 32.78 -2.87 -0.37
N THR A 195 31.86 -2.98 0.59
CA THR A 195 32.19 -3.40 1.96
C THR A 195 31.46 -4.69 2.29
N THR A 196 32.25 -5.70 2.63
CA THR A 196 31.85 -7.07 2.94
C THR A 196 30.95 -7.11 4.18
N LYS A 197 29.75 -7.67 4.02
CA LYS A 197 28.76 -7.87 5.07
C LYS A 197 29.19 -9.02 5.98
N THR A 198 29.45 -8.76 7.26
CA THR A 198 29.65 -9.81 8.26
C THR A 198 28.33 -10.55 8.48
N THR A 199 28.32 -11.83 8.13
CA THR A 199 27.19 -12.76 8.28
C THR A 199 26.97 -13.06 9.76
N THR A 200 25.85 -12.59 10.33
CA THR A 200 25.30 -13.18 11.55
C THR A 200 24.41 -14.35 11.11
N THR A 201 24.83 -15.57 11.46
CA THR A 201 24.06 -16.80 11.26
C THR A 201 22.82 -16.74 12.15
N THR A 202 21.64 -16.67 11.55
CA THR A 202 20.36 -16.91 12.23
C THR A 202 20.32 -18.37 12.66
N VAL A 203 20.31 -18.60 13.97
CA VAL A 203 20.06 -19.94 14.55
C VAL A 203 18.62 -20.31 14.20
N GLY A 204 18.43 -21.44 13.51
CA GLY A 204 17.11 -21.98 13.19
C GLY A 204 16.28 -22.28 14.45
N PRO A 205 14.94 -22.40 14.33
CA PRO A 205 14.06 -22.60 15.48
C PRO A 205 14.44 -23.86 16.28
N THR A 206 14.44 -23.72 17.60
CA THR A 206 14.85 -24.74 18.60
C THR A 206 13.81 -25.82 18.88
N VAL A 207 12.76 -25.92 18.06
CA VAL A 207 11.67 -26.91 18.22
C VAL A 207 11.78 -27.99 17.14
N SER A 208 11.70 -29.26 17.55
CA SER A 208 11.51 -30.38 16.62
C SER A 208 10.20 -30.15 15.87
N ALA A 209 10.27 -30.07 14.53
CA ALA A 209 9.09 -29.79 13.71
C ALA A 209 8.05 -30.90 13.92
N THR A 210 6.88 -30.54 14.45
CA THR A 210 5.72 -31.44 14.38
C THR A 210 5.31 -31.53 12.91
N PRO A 211 5.29 -32.72 12.30
CA PRO A 211 4.91 -32.85 10.90
C PRO A 211 3.43 -32.48 10.72
N TYR A 212 3.13 -31.77 9.65
CA TYR A 212 1.77 -31.47 9.19
C TYR A 212 1.47 -32.33 7.96
N ASP A 213 0.21 -32.76 7.82
CA ASP A 213 -0.25 -33.46 6.62
C ASP A 213 -0.30 -32.48 5.44
N TYR A 214 -0.70 -31.24 5.71
CA TYR A 214 -0.80 -30.17 4.71
C TYR A 214 -0.25 -28.85 5.26
N ILE A 215 0.50 -28.15 4.41
CA ILE A 215 0.89 -26.76 4.65
C ILE A 215 0.23 -25.90 3.58
N VAL A 216 -0.69 -25.04 4.00
CA VAL A 216 -1.35 -24.05 3.14
C VAL A 216 -0.60 -22.72 3.26
N VAL A 217 -0.23 -22.14 2.13
CA VAL A 217 0.49 -20.86 2.08
C VAL A 217 -0.42 -19.78 1.52
N GLY A 218 -0.89 -18.89 2.39
CA GLY A 218 -1.78 -17.77 2.09
C GLY A 218 -3.20 -17.98 2.64
N ALA A 219 -3.66 -17.12 3.53
CA ALA A 219 -5.02 -17.02 4.07
C ALA A 219 -5.91 -16.09 3.23
N GLY A 220 -5.85 -16.23 1.90
CA GLY A 220 -6.74 -15.55 0.97
C GLY A 220 -8.09 -16.26 0.82
N ASN A 221 -8.94 -15.74 -0.08
CA ASN A 221 -10.29 -16.29 -0.35
C ASN A 221 -10.29 -17.81 -0.57
N THR A 222 -9.28 -18.33 -1.26
CA THR A 222 -9.18 -19.76 -1.55
C THR A 222 -8.43 -20.53 -0.46
N GLY A 223 -7.34 -19.97 0.06
CA GLY A 223 -6.50 -20.65 1.05
C GLY A 223 -7.20 -20.89 2.39
N LEU A 224 -8.07 -19.97 2.82
CA LEU A 224 -8.92 -20.17 4.00
C LEU A 224 -9.88 -21.35 3.80
N VAL A 225 -10.55 -21.42 2.65
CA VAL A 225 -11.47 -22.53 2.31
C VAL A 225 -10.71 -23.85 2.27
N VAL A 226 -9.54 -23.89 1.64
CA VAL A 226 -8.71 -25.10 1.55
C VAL A 226 -8.28 -25.57 2.94
N ALA A 227 -7.77 -24.67 3.78
CA ALA A 227 -7.32 -25.01 5.14
C ALA A 227 -8.48 -25.54 6.00
N ASP A 228 -9.64 -24.87 5.94
CA ASP A 228 -10.85 -25.27 6.66
C ASP A 228 -11.31 -26.66 6.22
N ARG A 229 -11.51 -26.88 4.91
CA ARG A 229 -11.96 -28.17 4.36
C ARG A 229 -10.99 -29.31 4.60
N LEU A 230 -9.68 -29.07 4.56
CA LEU A 230 -8.69 -30.10 4.93
C LEU A 230 -8.79 -30.46 6.42
N SER A 231 -8.95 -29.45 7.29
CA SER A 231 -9.09 -29.66 8.73
C SER A 231 -10.38 -30.41 9.12
N GLU A 232 -11.51 -30.13 8.44
CA GLU A 232 -12.77 -30.87 8.59
C GLU A 232 -12.63 -32.37 8.28
N LYS A 233 -11.65 -32.74 7.46
CA LYS A 233 -11.33 -34.14 7.12
C LYS A 233 -10.33 -34.76 8.11
N GLY A 234 -10.08 -34.12 9.24
CA GLY A 234 -9.21 -34.60 10.30
C GLY A 234 -7.71 -34.52 9.97
N LYS A 235 -7.32 -33.69 8.99
CA LYS A 235 -5.91 -33.50 8.63
C LYS A 235 -5.23 -32.48 9.54
N ASN A 236 -3.96 -32.70 9.85
CA ASN A 236 -3.11 -31.73 10.54
C ASN A 236 -2.67 -30.66 9.55
N VAL A 237 -3.27 -29.47 9.64
CA VAL A 237 -3.05 -28.37 8.69
C VAL A 237 -2.29 -27.22 9.34
N LEU A 238 -1.20 -26.79 8.70
CA LEU A 238 -0.55 -25.51 8.98
C LEU A 238 -0.97 -24.49 7.94
N LEU A 239 -1.56 -23.37 8.36
CA LEU A 239 -1.82 -22.22 7.49
C LEU A 239 -0.79 -21.12 7.78
N ILE A 240 0.01 -20.79 6.77
CA ILE A 240 1.01 -19.72 6.84
C ILE A 240 0.46 -18.53 6.05
N GLU A 241 0.26 -17.38 6.69
CA GLU A 241 -0.13 -16.13 6.02
C GLU A 241 1.00 -15.12 6.10
N ARG A 242 1.23 -14.39 5.00
CA ARG A 242 2.25 -13.34 4.95
C ARG A 242 1.81 -12.12 5.76
N GLY A 243 0.55 -11.71 5.63
CA GLY A 243 -0.03 -10.57 6.32
C GLY A 243 -0.23 -10.83 7.81
N GLY A 244 -0.37 -9.73 8.57
CA GLY A 244 -0.85 -9.80 9.95
C GLY A 244 -2.33 -10.20 10.06
N PRO A 245 -2.88 -10.31 11.29
CA PRO A 245 -4.29 -10.65 11.53
C PRO A 245 -5.28 -9.77 10.74
N SER A 246 -6.12 -10.36 9.89
CA SER A 246 -6.90 -9.68 8.82
C SER A 246 -8.00 -8.68 9.27
N THR A 247 -8.18 -8.37 10.55
CA THR A 247 -9.03 -7.25 10.98
C THR A 247 -8.20 -6.17 11.67
N PHE A 248 -8.43 -4.89 11.34
CA PHE A 248 -7.87 -3.76 12.10
C PHE A 248 -8.23 -3.86 13.60
N LEU A 249 -9.41 -4.43 13.90
CA LEU A 249 -9.88 -4.80 15.25
C LEU A 249 -9.02 -5.87 15.95
N THR A 250 -8.29 -6.71 15.22
CA THR A 250 -7.30 -7.67 15.74
C THR A 250 -5.85 -7.16 15.61
N GLY A 251 -5.66 -5.88 15.30
CA GLY A 251 -4.34 -5.25 15.24
C GLY A 251 -3.51 -5.59 14.00
N GLY A 252 -4.15 -5.94 12.88
CA GLY A 252 -3.43 -6.21 11.62
C GLY A 252 -3.01 -4.95 10.88
N ASN A 253 -1.71 -4.67 10.85
CA ASN A 253 -1.11 -3.63 10.00
C ASN A 253 0.32 -4.02 9.53
N ASP A 254 0.62 -5.32 9.49
CA ASP A 254 1.97 -5.81 9.22
C ASP A 254 2.18 -6.53 7.88
N THR A 255 3.36 -6.27 7.33
CA THR A 255 3.97 -6.90 6.14
C THR A 255 5.44 -7.24 6.48
N PRO A 256 5.89 -8.50 6.35
CA PRO A 256 7.25 -8.88 6.70
C PRO A 256 8.28 -8.67 5.56
N PRO A 257 9.53 -8.28 5.88
CA PRO A 257 10.63 -8.03 4.93
C PRO A 257 11.36 -9.28 4.38
N TRP A 258 11.00 -10.50 4.82
CA TRP A 258 11.63 -11.74 4.36
C TRP A 258 10.88 -12.43 3.21
N ALA A 259 9.70 -11.92 2.84
CA ALA A 259 8.90 -12.45 1.73
C ALA A 259 9.33 -11.85 0.39
N THR A 260 10.53 -12.22 -0.02
CA THR A 260 11.11 -12.01 -1.35
C THR A 260 11.76 -13.32 -1.78
N GLY A 261 11.37 -13.84 -2.96
CA GLY A 261 12.14 -14.81 -3.73
C GLY A 261 12.61 -16.08 -3.00
N THR A 262 11.71 -16.97 -2.58
CA THR A 262 12.08 -18.39 -2.55
C THR A 262 12.13 -18.87 -4.00
N GLY A 263 13.30 -18.74 -4.61
CA GLY A 263 13.57 -19.31 -5.93
C GLY A 263 13.37 -20.82 -5.87
N SER A 264 12.20 -21.31 -6.25
CA SER A 264 11.89 -22.75 -6.29
C SER A 264 12.50 -23.45 -7.51
N GLY A 265 13.00 -22.68 -8.49
CA GLY A 265 13.41 -23.22 -9.78
C GLY A 265 12.24 -23.70 -10.65
N ILE A 266 11.00 -23.30 -10.33
CA ILE A 266 9.80 -23.63 -11.10
C ILE A 266 9.28 -22.37 -11.80
N GLY A 267 9.28 -22.37 -13.12
CA GLY A 267 8.83 -21.22 -13.92
C GLY A 267 9.56 -21.12 -15.26
N PRO A 268 9.24 -20.11 -16.08
CA PRO A 268 9.89 -19.97 -17.38
C PRO A 268 11.35 -19.58 -17.18
N SER A 269 12.20 -20.06 -18.09
CA SER A 269 13.67 -19.92 -17.99
C SER A 269 14.15 -18.48 -17.79
N ASP A 270 13.48 -17.50 -18.40
CA ASP A 270 13.83 -16.08 -18.23
C ASP A 270 13.59 -15.58 -16.80
N MET A 271 12.50 -15.98 -16.15
CA MET A 271 12.23 -15.64 -14.75
C MET A 271 13.17 -16.37 -13.78
N ILE A 272 13.46 -17.65 -14.03
CA ILE A 272 14.43 -18.41 -13.21
C ILE A 272 15.83 -17.77 -13.32
N ASN A 273 16.22 -17.30 -14.50
CA ASN A 273 17.51 -16.62 -14.71
C ASN A 273 17.60 -15.28 -13.96
N ILE A 274 16.49 -14.53 -13.83
CA ILE A 274 16.44 -13.32 -12.99
C ILE A 274 16.77 -13.67 -11.53
N VAL A 275 16.17 -14.74 -10.99
CA VAL A 275 16.49 -15.23 -9.63
C VAL A 275 17.94 -15.70 -9.52
N LYS A 276 18.41 -16.48 -10.50
CA LYS A 276 19.79 -17.01 -10.54
C LYS A 276 20.83 -15.90 -10.43
N ASN A 277 20.58 -14.78 -11.10
CA ASN A 277 21.51 -13.64 -11.14
C ASN A 277 21.37 -12.72 -9.92
N ASN A 278 20.40 -12.94 -9.03
CA ASN A 278 20.25 -12.18 -7.81
C ASN A 278 21.15 -12.75 -6.71
N ALA A 279 22.00 -11.90 -6.13
CA ALA A 279 22.99 -12.32 -5.13
C ALA A 279 22.38 -12.90 -3.83
N GLN A 280 21.16 -12.50 -3.47
CA GLN A 280 20.50 -12.96 -2.26
C GLN A 280 19.73 -14.28 -2.48
N TYR A 281 19.06 -14.44 -3.62
CA TYR A 281 18.14 -15.56 -3.85
C TYR A 281 18.68 -16.63 -4.78
N GLY A 282 19.63 -16.29 -5.66
CA GLY A 282 20.31 -17.23 -6.55
C GLY A 282 20.92 -18.43 -5.81
N PRO A 283 21.59 -18.25 -4.65
CA PRO A 283 22.12 -19.35 -3.85
C PRO A 283 21.06 -20.31 -3.28
N ASN A 284 19.79 -19.89 -3.20
CA ASN A 284 18.69 -20.72 -2.69
C ASN A 284 18.01 -21.57 -3.77
N LEU A 285 18.37 -21.38 -5.05
CA LEU A 285 17.83 -22.20 -6.13
C LEU A 285 18.34 -23.64 -6.00
N PRO A 286 17.49 -24.64 -6.30
CA PRO A 286 17.97 -26.01 -6.42
C PRO A 286 18.98 -26.12 -7.58
N PRO A 287 19.79 -27.20 -7.61
CA PRO A 287 20.68 -27.48 -8.73
C PRO A 287 19.94 -27.33 -10.07
N GLN A 288 20.60 -26.74 -11.07
CA GLN A 288 19.96 -26.42 -12.36
C GLN A 288 19.30 -27.63 -13.04
N ALA A 289 19.81 -28.84 -12.80
CA ALA A 289 19.21 -30.09 -13.29
C ALA A 289 17.82 -30.42 -12.69
N GLN A 290 17.43 -29.74 -11.61
CA GLN A 290 16.13 -29.89 -10.93
C GLN A 290 15.15 -28.77 -11.28
N TRP A 291 15.52 -27.81 -12.14
CA TRP A 291 14.61 -26.76 -12.55
C TRP A 291 13.49 -27.34 -13.43
N ILE A 292 12.28 -26.82 -13.23
CA ILE A 292 11.08 -27.25 -13.96
C ILE A 292 10.61 -26.08 -14.81
N ASP A 293 10.77 -26.21 -16.13
CA ASP A 293 10.27 -25.23 -17.09
C ASP A 293 8.76 -25.37 -17.26
N LEU A 294 8.03 -24.42 -16.68
CA LEU A 294 6.57 -24.32 -16.77
C LEU A 294 6.18 -22.90 -17.17
N PRO A 295 5.02 -22.71 -17.81
CA PRO A 295 4.56 -21.40 -18.27
C PRO A 295 4.06 -20.48 -17.14
N VAL A 296 4.71 -20.49 -15.97
CA VAL A 296 4.36 -19.65 -14.82
C VAL A 296 4.39 -18.17 -15.21
N GLY A 297 3.33 -17.46 -14.82
CA GLY A 297 3.14 -16.04 -15.14
C GLY A 297 2.66 -15.76 -16.56
N LYS A 298 2.55 -16.77 -17.45
CA LYS A 298 1.93 -16.62 -18.78
C LYS A 298 0.40 -16.77 -18.70
N TYR A 299 -0.28 -16.39 -19.77
CA TYR A 299 -1.74 -16.54 -19.93
C TYR A 299 -2.57 -15.79 -18.89
N VAL A 300 -2.02 -14.69 -18.35
CA VAL A 300 -2.70 -13.90 -17.34
C VAL A 300 -3.91 -13.21 -17.96
N SER A 301 -5.00 -13.17 -17.21
CA SER A 301 -6.21 -12.47 -17.62
C SER A 301 -6.69 -11.56 -16.49
N ASP A 302 -7.15 -10.38 -16.86
CA ASP A 302 -7.86 -9.42 -16.02
C ASP A 302 -8.96 -8.78 -16.88
N ASN A 303 -10.06 -8.37 -16.27
CA ASN A 303 -11.13 -7.71 -17.02
C ASN A 303 -10.66 -6.31 -17.48
N PRO A 304 -10.84 -5.91 -18.75
CA PRO A 304 -10.53 -4.56 -19.18
C PRO A 304 -11.63 -3.60 -18.73
N SER A 305 -11.42 -2.87 -17.64
CA SER A 305 -12.37 -1.88 -17.12
C SER A 305 -12.27 -0.53 -17.83
N ILE A 306 -13.44 0.05 -18.13
CA ILE A 306 -13.58 1.42 -18.64
C ILE A 306 -14.61 2.13 -17.77
N ASN A 307 -14.25 3.29 -17.22
CA ASN A 307 -15.18 4.11 -16.45
C ASN A 307 -15.89 5.10 -17.36
N LEU A 308 -17.20 5.19 -17.22
CA LEU A 308 -18.02 6.25 -17.80
C LEU A 308 -18.63 7.05 -16.65
N VAL A 309 -18.47 8.37 -16.67
CA VAL A 309 -18.98 9.25 -15.59
C VAL A 309 -20.15 10.06 -16.10
N PHE A 310 -21.21 10.07 -15.31
CA PHE A 310 -22.46 10.73 -15.62
C PHE A 310 -22.86 11.69 -14.51
N THR A 311 -23.73 12.64 -14.83
CA THR A 311 -24.53 13.40 -13.86
C THR A 311 -26.01 13.16 -14.08
N HIS A 312 -26.78 13.19 -12.98
CA HIS A 312 -28.23 13.27 -13.03
C HIS A 312 -28.76 14.01 -11.78
N PRO A 313 -29.77 14.89 -11.89
CA PRO A 313 -30.22 15.72 -10.77
C PRO A 313 -30.65 14.97 -9.50
N SER A 314 -31.12 13.74 -9.65
CA SER A 314 -31.57 12.90 -8.52
C SER A 314 -30.44 12.17 -7.79
N VAL A 315 -29.20 12.27 -8.26
CA VAL A 315 -28.07 11.54 -7.69
C VAL A 315 -27.55 12.30 -6.48
N ASP A 316 -27.29 11.54 -5.42
CA ASP A 316 -26.43 11.94 -4.31
C ASP A 316 -25.11 11.16 -4.45
N SER A 317 -24.03 11.86 -4.78
CA SER A 317 -22.69 11.27 -4.96
C SER A 317 -22.05 10.83 -3.63
N TYR A 318 -22.74 11.06 -2.50
CA TYR A 318 -22.30 10.75 -1.16
C TYR A 318 -20.97 11.44 -0.82
N ASP A 319 -20.86 12.73 -1.17
CA ASP A 319 -19.66 13.55 -0.99
C ASP A 319 -18.40 12.91 -1.63
N ASN A 320 -18.64 12.20 -2.75
CA ASN A 320 -17.68 11.38 -3.45
C ASN A 320 -16.92 10.39 -2.53
N TRP A 321 -17.53 9.96 -1.43
CA TRP A 321 -16.97 9.07 -0.40
C TRP A 321 -15.76 9.60 0.37
N ALA A 322 -15.23 10.79 0.04
CA ALA A 322 -14.00 11.32 0.61
C ALA A 322 -14.03 11.52 2.14
N PRO A 323 -15.11 12.05 2.75
CA PRO A 323 -15.11 12.32 4.19
C PRO A 323 -15.57 11.12 5.04
N ILE A 324 -15.89 9.96 4.45
CA ILE A 324 -16.53 8.84 5.18
C ILE A 324 -15.73 8.36 6.40
N TRP A 325 -14.39 8.51 6.37
CA TRP A 325 -13.51 8.11 7.46
C TRP A 325 -13.36 9.20 8.53
N THR A 326 -13.14 10.45 8.11
CA THR A 326 -12.78 11.56 9.01
C THR A 326 -13.99 12.31 9.53
N THR A 327 -14.97 12.57 8.67
CA THR A 327 -16.16 13.37 8.95
C THR A 327 -17.38 12.77 8.23
N PRO A 328 -17.80 11.53 8.58
CA PRO A 328 -18.97 10.92 7.97
C PRO A 328 -20.23 11.72 8.25
N ARG A 329 -21.27 11.53 7.42
CA ARG A 329 -22.62 12.04 7.72
C ARG A 329 -23.08 11.44 9.04
N ALA A 330 -23.32 12.31 10.03
CA ALA A 330 -23.50 11.89 11.43
C ALA A 330 -24.67 10.89 11.63
N ALA A 331 -25.76 11.06 10.88
CA ALA A 331 -26.92 10.17 10.94
C ALA A 331 -26.58 8.74 10.47
N ASP A 332 -25.85 8.61 9.36
CA ASP A 332 -25.47 7.29 8.81
C ASP A 332 -24.48 6.57 9.74
N ALA A 333 -23.52 7.30 10.30
CA ALA A 333 -22.58 6.75 11.28
C ALA A 333 -23.28 6.29 12.57
N ALA A 334 -24.22 7.10 13.08
CA ALA A 334 -25.01 6.73 14.25
C ALA A 334 -25.88 5.50 13.99
N GLN A 335 -26.52 5.42 12.82
CA GLN A 335 -27.33 4.27 12.41
C GLN A 335 -26.50 2.99 12.33
N TYR A 336 -25.35 3.04 11.65
CA TYR A 336 -24.48 1.86 11.52
C TYR A 336 -23.91 1.40 12.86
N LYS A 337 -23.54 2.35 13.74
CA LYS A 337 -23.09 2.04 15.10
C LYS A 337 -24.20 1.37 15.92
N ALA A 338 -25.45 1.79 15.74
CA ALA A 338 -26.56 1.29 16.53
C ALA A 338 -26.93 -0.17 16.17
N ASN A 339 -26.96 -0.53 14.88
CA ASN A 339 -27.48 -1.84 14.46
C ASN A 339 -26.94 -2.35 13.11
N GLN A 340 -25.83 -1.80 12.63
CA GLN A 340 -25.19 -2.19 11.36
C GLN A 340 -26.14 -2.11 10.15
N SER A 341 -27.06 -1.14 10.17
CA SER A 341 -27.93 -0.80 9.03
C SER A 341 -27.54 0.53 8.38
N GLY A 342 -28.25 0.90 7.30
CA GLY A 342 -28.03 2.17 6.60
C GLY A 342 -26.94 2.09 5.53
N VAL A 343 -26.42 3.25 5.13
CA VAL A 343 -25.50 3.38 3.99
C VAL A 343 -24.24 2.53 4.14
N PHE A 344 -23.67 2.48 5.35
CA PHE A 344 -22.43 1.75 5.65
C PHE A 344 -22.58 0.23 5.73
N ALA A 345 -23.82 -0.29 5.73
CA ALA A 345 -24.07 -1.73 5.64
C ALA A 345 -23.88 -2.30 4.22
N GLY A 346 -23.66 -1.43 3.24
CA GLY A 346 -23.31 -1.80 1.88
C GLY A 346 -22.05 -1.08 1.40
N THR A 347 -21.43 -1.64 0.36
CA THR A 347 -20.35 -0.99 -0.37
C THR A 347 -20.87 0.12 -1.30
N SER A 348 -19.97 0.81 -2.01
CA SER A 348 -20.36 1.88 -2.93
C SER A 348 -21.19 1.45 -4.15
N PRO A 349 -21.00 0.28 -4.80
CA PRO A 349 -21.86 -0.15 -5.89
C PRO A 349 -23.33 -0.28 -5.49
N ARG A 350 -24.23 0.14 -6.38
CA ARG A 350 -25.68 0.08 -6.17
C ARG A 350 -26.42 -0.75 -7.22
N LEU A 351 -25.83 -0.96 -8.38
CA LEU A 351 -26.43 -1.72 -9.46
C LEU A 351 -25.35 -2.45 -10.28
N ALA A 352 -25.63 -3.69 -10.65
CA ALA A 352 -24.86 -4.44 -11.63
C ALA A 352 -25.77 -4.95 -12.74
N PHE A 353 -25.27 -5.01 -13.97
CA PHE A 353 -26.00 -5.55 -15.12
C PHE A 353 -25.04 -6.29 -16.04
N TRP A 354 -25.59 -7.19 -16.87
CA TRP A 354 -24.81 -8.00 -17.80
C TRP A 354 -25.42 -8.00 -19.19
N ARG A 355 -24.57 -8.21 -20.19
CA ARG A 355 -25.02 -8.44 -21.56
C ARG A 355 -24.06 -9.36 -22.31
N ALA A 356 -24.62 -10.35 -23.01
CA ALA A 356 -23.89 -11.16 -23.96
C ALA A 356 -23.78 -10.43 -25.32
N LEU A 357 -22.60 -10.43 -25.91
CA LEU A 357 -22.28 -9.74 -27.16
C LEU A 357 -21.51 -10.67 -28.09
N GLY A 358 -21.90 -10.74 -29.35
CA GLY A 358 -21.15 -11.48 -30.38
C GLY A 358 -19.92 -10.69 -30.81
N GLY A 359 -18.77 -11.37 -30.91
CA GLY A 359 -17.55 -10.82 -31.49
C GLY A 359 -17.42 -11.10 -32.98
N PRO A 360 -16.60 -10.32 -33.72
CA PRO A 360 -16.30 -10.58 -35.14
C PRO A 360 -15.66 -11.95 -35.40
N ASP A 361 -15.03 -12.53 -34.38
CA ASP A 361 -14.43 -13.86 -34.38
C ASP A 361 -15.44 -15.01 -34.09
N GLY A 362 -16.74 -14.70 -34.05
CA GLY A 362 -17.80 -15.66 -33.76
C GLY A 362 -17.89 -16.07 -32.29
N LYS A 363 -17.13 -15.46 -31.38
CA LYS A 363 -17.17 -15.77 -29.94
C LYS A 363 -18.08 -14.80 -29.19
N THR A 364 -18.89 -15.35 -28.29
CA THR A 364 -19.65 -14.54 -27.34
C THR A 364 -18.74 -14.03 -26.22
N ARG A 365 -18.84 -12.73 -25.92
CA ARG A 365 -18.22 -12.08 -24.77
C ARG A 365 -19.29 -11.48 -23.88
N TYR A 366 -19.08 -11.53 -22.57
CA TYR A 366 -19.97 -10.91 -21.60
C TYR A 366 -19.43 -9.55 -21.18
N LEU A 367 -20.30 -8.55 -21.23
CA LEU A 367 -20.14 -7.27 -20.57
C LEU A 367 -20.72 -7.39 -19.16
N GLN A 368 -20.02 -6.86 -18.17
CA GLN A 368 -20.59 -6.48 -16.88
C GLN A 368 -20.49 -4.97 -16.73
N GLY A 369 -21.59 -4.34 -16.30
CA GLY A 369 -21.61 -2.95 -15.83
C GLY A 369 -21.80 -2.90 -14.33
N THR A 370 -21.12 -1.98 -13.65
CA THR A 370 -21.28 -1.71 -12.22
C THR A 370 -21.44 -0.22 -12.00
N ALA A 371 -22.59 0.19 -11.48
CA ALA A 371 -22.91 1.58 -11.22
C ALA A 371 -22.72 1.93 -9.73
N ARG A 372 -22.07 3.06 -9.46
CA ARG A 372 -21.82 3.59 -8.10
C ARG A 372 -21.93 5.12 -8.08
N PRO A 373 -22.46 5.73 -7.00
CA PRO A 373 -22.37 7.18 -6.82
C PRO A 373 -20.90 7.60 -6.63
N GLY A 374 -20.59 8.82 -7.06
CA GLY A 374 -19.22 9.32 -7.07
C GLY A 374 -18.41 8.89 -8.30
N ALA A 375 -17.23 9.48 -8.45
CA ALA A 375 -16.25 9.18 -9.49
C ALA A 375 -14.83 9.30 -8.95
N ALA A 376 -13.96 8.36 -9.37
CA ALA A 376 -12.56 8.39 -8.96
C ALA A 376 -11.75 9.44 -9.75
N SER A 377 -12.12 9.67 -11.01
CA SER A 377 -11.56 10.69 -11.88
C SER A 377 -12.67 11.23 -12.77
N VAL A 378 -12.62 12.52 -13.06
CA VAL A 378 -13.52 13.20 -14.00
C VAL A 378 -12.64 13.99 -14.97
N THR A 379 -12.87 13.81 -16.26
CA THR A 379 -12.20 14.57 -17.32
C THR A 379 -13.30 15.14 -18.20
N THR A 380 -13.56 16.44 -18.06
CA THR A 380 -14.65 17.13 -18.73
C THR A 380 -14.35 18.62 -18.87
N VAL A 381 -14.77 19.22 -19.98
CA VAL A 381 -14.80 20.69 -20.16
C VAL A 381 -16.11 21.31 -19.68
N TYR A 382 -17.12 20.47 -19.38
CA TYR A 382 -18.42 20.96 -18.94
C TYR A 382 -18.37 21.42 -17.48
N PRO A 383 -19.06 22.52 -17.12
CA PRO A 383 -19.40 22.74 -15.73
C PRO A 383 -20.35 21.63 -15.28
N TYR A 384 -20.09 21.04 -14.10
CA TYR A 384 -20.91 19.97 -13.54
C TYR A 384 -21.10 20.13 -12.03
N ASN A 385 -22.17 19.54 -11.50
CA ASN A 385 -22.41 19.47 -10.06
C ASN A 385 -21.80 18.19 -9.49
N ALA A 386 -20.73 18.32 -8.70
CA ALA A 386 -20.01 17.19 -8.10
C ALA A 386 -20.88 16.35 -7.15
N SER A 387 -21.95 16.91 -6.58
CA SER A 387 -22.90 16.18 -5.73
C SER A 387 -23.82 15.25 -6.53
N GLN A 388 -23.84 15.37 -7.87
CA GLN A 388 -24.75 14.63 -8.76
C GLN A 388 -24.03 13.61 -9.65
N ILE A 389 -22.73 13.38 -9.44
CA ILE A 389 -21.94 12.47 -10.26
C ILE A 389 -22.13 11.01 -9.84
N PHE A 390 -22.09 10.12 -10.82
CA PHE A 390 -21.97 8.68 -10.62
C PHE A 390 -21.16 8.04 -11.74
N THR A 391 -20.57 6.89 -11.47
CA THR A 391 -19.75 6.13 -12.41
C THR A 391 -20.47 4.85 -12.80
N ILE A 392 -20.49 4.52 -14.10
CA ILE A 392 -20.71 3.17 -14.59
C ILE A 392 -19.36 2.64 -15.06
N THR A 393 -18.80 1.69 -14.33
CA THR A 393 -17.62 0.93 -14.78
C THR A 393 -18.13 -0.23 -15.62
N VAL A 394 -17.70 -0.30 -16.88
CA VAL A 394 -17.97 -1.44 -17.76
C VAL A 394 -16.72 -2.25 -17.96
N TYR A 395 -16.85 -3.57 -17.97
CA TYR A 395 -15.73 -4.47 -18.21
C TYR A 395 -16.18 -5.74 -18.93
N LEU A 396 -15.31 -6.27 -19.79
CA LEU A 396 -15.54 -7.56 -20.44
C LEU A 396 -15.05 -8.71 -19.56
N SER A 397 -15.74 -9.84 -19.61
CA SER A 397 -15.48 -10.98 -18.73
C SER A 397 -15.43 -12.31 -19.48
N THR A 398 -16.40 -13.21 -19.31
CA THR A 398 -16.45 -14.51 -19.99
C THR A 398 -16.33 -14.33 -21.51
N GLY A 399 -15.48 -15.13 -22.14
CA GLY A 399 -15.27 -15.15 -23.59
C GLY A 399 -14.11 -14.29 -24.11
N ILE A 400 -13.50 -13.43 -23.28
CA ILE A 400 -12.33 -12.64 -23.70
C ILE A 400 -11.12 -13.52 -23.99
N THR A 401 -10.37 -13.12 -25.01
CA THR A 401 -9.25 -13.89 -25.56
C THR A 401 -7.89 -13.24 -25.32
N SER A 402 -7.85 -11.94 -25.00
CA SER A 402 -6.62 -11.26 -24.61
C SER A 402 -5.95 -11.94 -23.42
N ARG A 403 -4.63 -12.05 -23.48
CA ARG A 403 -3.79 -12.63 -22.42
C ARG A 403 -2.53 -11.81 -22.24
N GLY A 404 -2.16 -11.59 -20.99
CA GLY A 404 -0.94 -10.91 -20.59
C GLY A 404 0.09 -11.84 -19.98
N ARG A 405 1.07 -11.23 -19.33
CA ARG A 405 2.14 -11.92 -18.61
C ARG A 405 2.52 -11.14 -17.36
N ILE A 406 2.61 -11.83 -16.23
CA ILE A 406 3.24 -11.33 -15.01
C ILE A 406 4.54 -12.07 -14.75
N GLY A 407 5.41 -11.49 -13.96
CA GLY A 407 6.65 -12.10 -13.57
C GLY A 407 7.31 -11.32 -12.44
N ILE A 408 8.62 -11.41 -12.36
CA ILE A 408 9.42 -10.68 -11.38
C ILE A 408 10.43 -9.77 -12.08
N ASP A 409 10.76 -8.66 -11.44
CA ASP A 409 11.88 -7.82 -11.83
C ASP A 409 13.19 -8.24 -11.14
N ALA A 410 14.30 -7.54 -11.43
CA ALA A 410 15.61 -7.82 -10.85
C ALA A 410 15.67 -7.62 -9.32
N THR A 411 14.72 -6.86 -8.76
CA THR A 411 14.56 -6.63 -7.31
C THR A 411 13.64 -7.66 -6.64
N MET A 412 13.21 -8.69 -7.39
CA MET A 412 12.26 -9.74 -6.97
C MET A 412 10.85 -9.24 -6.67
N TYR A 413 10.47 -8.06 -7.17
CA TYR A 413 9.09 -7.59 -7.07
C TYR A 413 8.27 -8.13 -8.24
N GLY A 414 7.04 -8.54 -7.93
CA GLY A 414 6.09 -8.97 -8.95
C GLY A 414 5.66 -7.79 -9.82
N ASP A 415 5.70 -7.95 -11.13
CA ASP A 415 5.34 -6.91 -12.08
C ASP A 415 4.58 -7.45 -13.30
N VAL A 416 3.88 -6.56 -13.99
CA VAL A 416 3.19 -6.83 -15.25
C VAL A 416 4.18 -6.70 -16.41
N LEU A 417 4.66 -7.82 -16.91
CA LEU A 417 5.57 -7.88 -18.06
C LEU A 417 4.85 -7.60 -19.38
N THR A 418 3.57 -7.95 -19.45
CA THR A 418 2.71 -7.68 -20.63
C THR A 418 1.28 -7.49 -20.15
N ASN A 419 0.70 -6.32 -20.46
CA ASN A 419 -0.66 -5.99 -20.06
C ASN A 419 -1.68 -6.96 -20.69
N PRO A 420 -2.69 -7.45 -19.94
CA PRO A 420 -3.65 -8.43 -20.46
C PRO A 420 -4.80 -7.81 -21.25
N TRP A 421 -4.92 -6.49 -21.31
CA TRP A 421 -6.08 -5.80 -21.87
C TRP A 421 -5.91 -5.51 -23.37
N PHE A 422 -6.94 -5.85 -24.16
CA PHE A 422 -7.04 -5.58 -25.60
C PHE A 422 -5.84 -6.05 -26.45
N GLN A 423 -5.19 -7.14 -26.03
CA GLN A 423 -4.21 -7.85 -26.86
C GLN A 423 -4.89 -8.51 -28.08
N ASP A 424 -6.14 -8.94 -27.92
CA ASP A 424 -7.01 -9.32 -29.03
C ASP A 424 -7.87 -8.11 -29.46
N PRO A 425 -7.76 -7.64 -30.72
CA PRO A 425 -8.56 -6.53 -31.22
C PRO A 425 -10.08 -6.81 -31.24
N ASN A 426 -10.49 -8.09 -31.22
CA ASN A 426 -11.91 -8.45 -31.13
C ASN A 426 -12.49 -8.10 -29.75
N ASP A 427 -11.71 -8.25 -28.66
CA ASP A 427 -12.13 -7.83 -27.32
C ASP A 427 -12.42 -6.32 -27.30
N LYS A 428 -11.55 -5.53 -27.94
CA LYS A 428 -11.71 -4.07 -28.02
C LYS A 428 -12.93 -3.67 -28.87
N THR A 429 -13.15 -4.37 -29.98
CA THR A 429 -14.32 -4.15 -30.84
C THR A 429 -15.63 -4.40 -30.10
N VAL A 430 -15.68 -5.47 -29.29
CA VAL A 430 -16.86 -5.77 -28.47
C VAL A 430 -17.04 -4.76 -27.34
N MET A 431 -15.95 -4.27 -26.72
CA MET A 431 -16.04 -3.18 -25.74
C MET A 431 -16.66 -1.91 -26.33
N LEU A 432 -16.23 -1.51 -27.53
CA LEU A 432 -16.79 -0.35 -28.22
C LEU A 432 -18.29 -0.54 -28.53
N THR A 433 -18.67 -1.73 -28.97
CA THR A 433 -20.08 -2.08 -29.21
C THR A 433 -20.89 -1.97 -27.91
N ALA A 434 -20.38 -2.53 -26.82
CA ALA A 434 -21.01 -2.49 -25.51
C ALA A 434 -21.28 -1.06 -25.00
N ILE A 435 -20.27 -0.18 -25.10
CA ILE A 435 -20.37 1.20 -24.65
C ILE A 435 -21.36 1.98 -25.51
N ASN A 436 -21.27 1.86 -26.84
CA ASN A 436 -22.19 2.55 -27.75
C ASN A 436 -23.64 2.11 -27.52
N ASP A 437 -23.87 0.81 -27.30
CA ASP A 437 -25.19 0.31 -27.00
C ASP A 437 -25.73 0.84 -25.66
N LEU A 438 -24.89 0.90 -24.61
CA LEU A 438 -25.27 1.48 -23.32
C LEU A 438 -25.69 2.96 -23.47
N LEU A 439 -24.95 3.71 -24.29
CA LEU A 439 -25.21 5.13 -24.50
C LEU A 439 -26.38 5.39 -25.47
N SER A 440 -26.76 4.42 -26.31
CA SER A 440 -27.81 4.58 -27.32
C SER A 440 -29.19 4.95 -26.75
N THR A 441 -29.45 4.61 -25.48
CA THR A 441 -30.71 4.90 -24.78
C THR A 441 -30.60 6.04 -23.78
N MET A 442 -29.45 6.71 -23.66
CA MET A 442 -29.23 7.73 -22.63
C MET A 442 -30.19 8.92 -22.76
N ASN A 443 -30.56 9.27 -24.00
CA ASN A 443 -31.50 10.36 -24.31
C ASN A 443 -32.93 10.09 -23.85
N GLN A 444 -33.26 8.85 -23.48
CA GLN A 444 -34.55 8.46 -22.93
C GLN A 444 -34.66 8.78 -21.42
N VAL A 445 -33.55 9.18 -20.78
CA VAL A 445 -33.50 9.53 -19.36
C VAL A 445 -33.32 11.05 -19.22
N PRO A 446 -34.41 11.81 -18.94
CA PRO A 446 -34.32 13.26 -18.81
C PRO A 446 -33.33 13.69 -17.72
N GLY A 447 -32.45 14.63 -18.04
CA GLY A 447 -31.45 15.15 -17.09
C GLY A 447 -30.19 14.28 -16.95
N LEU A 448 -30.10 13.14 -17.61
CA LEU A 448 -28.88 12.34 -17.65
C LEU A 448 -27.86 12.95 -18.62
N THR A 449 -26.65 13.19 -18.15
CA THR A 449 -25.54 13.69 -18.97
C THR A 449 -24.32 12.82 -18.80
N LEU A 450 -23.69 12.39 -19.90
CA LEU A 450 -22.35 11.79 -19.86
C LEU A 450 -21.33 12.94 -19.81
N ILE A 451 -20.49 12.96 -18.78
CA ILE A 451 -19.46 13.99 -18.59
C ILE A 451 -18.04 13.45 -18.78
N THR A 452 -17.82 12.14 -18.70
CA THR A 452 -16.53 11.52 -19.04
C THR A 452 -16.76 10.20 -19.78
N PRO A 453 -16.35 10.08 -21.06
CA PRO A 453 -15.85 11.17 -21.91
C PRO A 453 -16.94 12.22 -22.18
N ASP A 454 -16.56 13.49 -22.33
CA ASP A 454 -17.46 14.55 -22.79
C ASP A 454 -17.55 14.58 -24.33
N ASN A 455 -18.28 15.55 -24.92
CA ASN A 455 -18.42 15.64 -26.38
C ASN A 455 -17.14 16.03 -27.15
N THR A 456 -16.05 16.36 -26.47
CA THR A 456 -14.78 16.70 -27.13
C THR A 456 -14.00 15.45 -27.55
N THR A 457 -14.38 14.28 -27.03
CA THR A 457 -13.72 12.99 -27.28
C THR A 457 -14.75 11.96 -27.71
N THR A 458 -14.54 11.32 -28.86
CA THR A 458 -15.41 10.21 -29.28
C THR A 458 -15.21 8.99 -28.37
N ILE A 459 -16.21 8.11 -28.25
CA ILE A 459 -16.06 6.86 -27.47
C ILE A 459 -14.88 6.02 -27.99
N THR A 460 -14.70 5.97 -29.31
CA THR A 460 -13.58 5.28 -29.94
C THR A 460 -12.24 5.85 -29.48
N ASP A 461 -12.07 7.17 -29.53
CA ASP A 461 -10.84 7.83 -29.09
C ASP A 461 -10.63 7.69 -27.59
N TYR A 462 -11.71 7.74 -26.80
CA TYR A 462 -11.66 7.54 -25.36
C TYR A 462 -11.10 6.15 -25.01
N VAL A 463 -11.65 5.09 -25.61
CA VAL A 463 -11.19 3.70 -25.36
C VAL A 463 -9.80 3.47 -25.97
N ASN A 464 -9.47 4.09 -27.10
CA ASN A 464 -8.15 3.97 -27.73
C ASN A 464 -7.04 4.60 -26.88
N ASN A 465 -7.32 5.74 -26.25
CA ASN A 465 -6.36 6.52 -25.49
C ASN A 465 -6.46 6.31 -23.97
N TYR A 466 -7.33 5.40 -23.53
CA TYR A 466 -7.53 5.09 -22.12
C TYR A 466 -6.24 4.52 -21.52
N ASN A 467 -5.83 5.03 -20.35
CA ASN A 467 -4.62 4.56 -19.68
C ASN A 467 -4.73 3.05 -19.39
N PRO A 468 -3.81 2.20 -19.89
CA PRO A 468 -3.85 0.75 -19.63
C PRO A 468 -3.88 0.41 -18.14
N ALA A 469 -3.13 1.12 -17.29
CA ALA A 469 -3.17 0.89 -15.85
C ALA A 469 -4.54 1.19 -15.23
N GLY A 470 -5.30 2.10 -15.85
CA GLY A 470 -6.68 2.41 -15.46
C GLY A 470 -7.70 1.34 -15.87
N MET A 471 -7.31 0.34 -16.67
CA MET A 471 -8.17 -0.79 -17.05
C MET A 471 -8.13 -1.93 -16.04
N ASN A 472 -7.19 -1.90 -15.09
CA ASN A 472 -7.03 -2.93 -14.08
C ASN A 472 -8.27 -3.06 -13.19
N SER A 473 -8.89 -4.22 -13.21
CA SER A 473 -10.08 -4.54 -12.42
C SER A 473 -9.75 -5.21 -11.08
N ASN A 474 -8.47 -5.51 -10.83
CA ASN A 474 -7.98 -6.27 -9.68
C ASN A 474 -8.53 -7.71 -9.65
N HIS A 475 -8.83 -8.28 -10.81
CA HIS A 475 -9.41 -9.61 -10.97
C HIS A 475 -8.43 -10.61 -11.60
N TRP A 476 -7.13 -10.40 -11.40
CA TRP A 476 -6.04 -11.19 -11.98
C TRP A 476 -6.21 -12.71 -11.79
N CYS A 477 -6.12 -13.46 -12.88
CA CYS A 477 -6.14 -14.93 -12.88
C CYS A 477 -5.25 -15.53 -13.98
N GLY A 478 -5.06 -16.85 -13.95
CA GLY A 478 -4.46 -17.61 -15.05
C GLY A 478 -2.93 -17.76 -15.03
N SER A 479 -2.23 -17.09 -14.12
CA SER A 479 -0.75 -17.14 -14.02
C SER A 479 -0.18 -18.53 -13.75
N THR A 480 -0.97 -19.44 -13.17
CA THR A 480 -0.62 -20.83 -12.88
C THR A 480 -1.70 -21.77 -13.42
N ARG A 481 -2.25 -21.40 -14.58
CA ARG A 481 -3.41 -22.01 -15.24
C ARG A 481 -3.44 -23.54 -15.15
N ILE A 482 -4.63 -24.08 -14.85
CA ILE A 482 -4.96 -25.50 -14.93
C ILE A 482 -5.07 -26.00 -16.38
N GLY A 483 -4.65 -27.22 -16.64
CA GLY A 483 -4.82 -27.86 -17.95
C GLY A 483 -4.37 -29.31 -17.98
N THR A 484 -4.31 -29.87 -19.20
CA THR A 484 -4.00 -31.29 -19.46
C THR A 484 -2.59 -31.51 -20.02
N SER A 485 -1.78 -30.43 -20.13
CA SER A 485 -0.42 -30.49 -20.66
C SER A 485 0.49 -29.46 -19.99
N SER A 486 1.66 -29.89 -19.53
CA SER A 486 2.69 -29.02 -18.93
C SER A 486 3.22 -27.95 -19.90
N SER A 487 3.06 -28.13 -21.22
CA SER A 487 3.45 -27.11 -22.21
C SER A 487 2.55 -25.86 -22.19
N THR A 488 1.34 -25.97 -21.67
CA THR A 488 0.32 -24.89 -21.69
C THR A 488 -0.32 -24.63 -20.32
N SER A 489 0.07 -25.35 -19.28
CA SER A 489 -0.49 -25.25 -17.93
C SER A 489 0.59 -25.47 -16.87
N VAL A 490 0.37 -24.94 -15.67
CA VAL A 490 1.28 -25.11 -14.53
C VAL A 490 0.81 -26.24 -13.61
N VAL A 491 -0.50 -26.46 -13.53
CA VAL A 491 -1.09 -27.54 -12.75
C VAL A 491 -1.97 -28.47 -13.59
N ASP A 492 -2.07 -29.72 -13.15
CA ASP A 492 -2.99 -30.72 -13.70
C ASP A 492 -4.44 -30.55 -13.19
N GLU A 493 -5.35 -31.42 -13.63
CA GLU A 493 -6.77 -31.38 -13.25
C GLU A 493 -7.06 -31.65 -11.76
N ASN A 494 -6.04 -32.07 -11.00
CA ASN A 494 -6.08 -32.23 -9.56
C ASN A 494 -5.37 -31.07 -8.84
N THR A 495 -5.06 -30.00 -9.55
CA THR A 495 -4.36 -28.80 -9.06
C THR A 495 -2.91 -29.04 -8.66
N LYS A 496 -2.35 -30.20 -9.03
CA LYS A 496 -0.97 -30.58 -8.71
C LYS A 496 -0.01 -29.98 -9.73
N VAL A 497 1.08 -29.39 -9.25
CA VAL A 497 2.11 -28.79 -10.12
C VAL A 497 2.81 -29.90 -10.93
N TRP A 498 2.93 -29.70 -12.24
CA TRP A 498 3.63 -30.62 -13.11
C TRP A 498 5.08 -30.82 -12.66
N GLY A 499 5.57 -32.06 -12.73
CA GLY A 499 6.93 -32.40 -12.31
C GLY A 499 7.17 -32.42 -10.79
N THR A 500 6.10 -32.28 -9.97
CA THR A 500 6.20 -32.35 -8.51
C THR A 500 5.38 -33.51 -7.93
N ASN A 501 5.76 -33.95 -6.72
CA ASN A 501 5.10 -35.06 -6.03
C ASN A 501 3.92 -34.58 -5.17
N ASN A 502 4.10 -33.48 -4.45
CA ASN A 502 3.22 -33.03 -3.36
C ASN A 502 3.00 -31.51 -3.35
N LEU A 503 3.27 -30.80 -4.44
CA LEU A 503 3.00 -29.37 -4.56
C LEU A 503 1.71 -29.13 -5.34
N PHE A 504 0.82 -28.34 -4.75
CA PHE A 504 -0.47 -27.96 -5.31
C PHE A 504 -0.60 -26.44 -5.39
N ILE A 505 -1.41 -25.94 -6.32
CA ILE A 505 -1.78 -24.52 -6.38
C ILE A 505 -3.30 -24.42 -6.39
N VAL A 506 -3.86 -23.72 -5.42
CA VAL A 506 -5.31 -23.55 -5.29
C VAL A 506 -5.61 -22.10 -4.98
N ASP A 507 -5.69 -21.29 -6.04
CA ASP A 507 -5.97 -19.85 -5.98
C ASP A 507 -6.48 -19.33 -7.34
N ALA A 508 -6.55 -18.01 -7.49
CA ALA A 508 -6.93 -17.35 -8.75
C ALA A 508 -6.02 -17.70 -9.94
N GLY A 509 -4.75 -18.05 -9.70
CA GLY A 509 -3.78 -18.36 -10.73
C GLY A 509 -4.16 -19.58 -11.57
N ILE A 510 -4.85 -20.57 -11.00
CA ILE A 510 -5.26 -21.77 -11.76
C ILE A 510 -6.46 -21.51 -12.68
N VAL A 511 -7.23 -20.46 -12.43
CA VAL A 511 -8.44 -20.13 -13.19
C VAL A 511 -8.06 -19.71 -14.62
N PRO A 512 -8.48 -20.45 -15.67
CA PRO A 512 -7.94 -20.27 -17.02
C PRO A 512 -8.45 -19.03 -17.77
N SER A 513 -9.53 -18.42 -17.29
CA SER A 513 -10.16 -17.24 -17.88
C SER A 513 -11.15 -16.60 -16.90
N GLN A 514 -11.46 -15.32 -17.10
CA GLN A 514 -12.40 -14.57 -16.28
C GLN A 514 -13.79 -15.23 -16.20
N PRO A 515 -14.36 -15.40 -14.99
CA PRO A 515 -15.77 -15.75 -14.83
C PRO A 515 -16.67 -14.57 -15.25
N MET A 516 -17.99 -14.76 -15.29
CA MET A 516 -18.91 -13.73 -15.77
C MET A 516 -18.99 -12.52 -14.83
N GLY A 517 -18.99 -12.78 -13.52
CA GLY A 517 -19.04 -11.79 -12.44
C GLY A 517 -17.66 -11.46 -11.86
N ASN A 518 -17.64 -10.61 -10.83
CA ASN A 518 -16.44 -10.43 -9.99
C ASN A 518 -16.01 -11.79 -9.41
N PRO A 519 -14.70 -12.12 -9.40
CA PRO A 519 -14.27 -13.51 -9.34
C PRO A 519 -14.18 -14.09 -7.92
N HIS A 520 -14.44 -13.30 -6.88
CA HIS A 520 -14.31 -13.75 -5.48
C HIS A 520 -15.06 -15.06 -5.19
N ALA A 521 -16.33 -15.14 -5.58
CA ALA A 521 -17.14 -16.36 -5.40
C ALA A 521 -16.58 -17.56 -6.18
N MET A 522 -16.08 -17.32 -7.40
CA MET A 522 -15.43 -18.35 -8.20
C MET A 522 -14.15 -18.86 -7.53
N PHE A 523 -13.32 -17.95 -6.99
CA PHE A 523 -12.08 -18.32 -6.32
C PHE A 523 -12.31 -19.12 -5.03
N MET A 524 -13.37 -18.83 -4.27
CA MET A 524 -13.77 -19.68 -3.14
C MET A 524 -14.24 -21.07 -3.61
N THR A 525 -15.03 -21.11 -4.69
CA THR A 525 -15.53 -22.36 -5.29
C THR A 525 -14.39 -23.25 -5.80
N VAL A 526 -13.31 -22.65 -6.31
CA VAL A 526 -12.08 -23.37 -6.68
C VAL A 526 -11.49 -24.10 -5.47
N GLY A 527 -11.45 -23.46 -4.31
CA GLY A 527 -10.98 -24.08 -3.06
C GLY A 527 -11.81 -25.29 -2.67
N GLU A 528 -13.13 -25.13 -2.68
CA GLU A 528 -14.10 -26.22 -2.41
C GLU A 528 -13.91 -27.40 -3.37
N ALA A 529 -13.76 -27.12 -4.66
CA ALA A 529 -13.63 -28.16 -5.68
C ALA A 529 -12.28 -28.88 -5.66
N ALA A 530 -11.21 -28.20 -5.23
CA ALA A 530 -9.86 -28.75 -5.23
C ALA A 530 -9.64 -29.76 -4.10
N VAL A 531 -10.15 -29.51 -2.89
CA VAL A 531 -9.85 -30.35 -1.72
C VAL A 531 -10.25 -31.83 -1.91
N PRO A 532 -11.46 -32.17 -2.40
CA PRO A 532 -11.82 -33.56 -2.67
C PRO A 532 -10.89 -34.24 -3.67
N LYS A 533 -10.41 -33.51 -4.69
CA LYS A 533 -9.45 -34.01 -5.68
C LYS A 533 -8.09 -34.28 -5.06
N ILE A 534 -7.61 -33.35 -4.23
CA ILE A 534 -6.32 -33.47 -3.52
C ILE A 534 -6.34 -34.69 -2.59
N ILE A 535 -7.41 -34.85 -1.80
CA ILE A 535 -7.54 -35.99 -0.87
C ILE A 535 -7.67 -37.32 -1.61
N ALA A 536 -8.32 -37.34 -2.78
CA ALA A 536 -8.52 -38.56 -3.56
C ALA A 536 -7.26 -39.03 -4.31
N LEU A 537 -6.21 -38.21 -4.39
CA LEU A 537 -4.95 -38.60 -5.01
C LEU A 537 -4.24 -39.66 -4.18
N ALA A 538 -4.10 -40.86 -4.75
CA ALA A 538 -3.36 -41.95 -4.14
C ALA A 538 -1.86 -41.62 -4.02
N GLY A 539 -1.22 -42.11 -2.95
CA GLY A 539 0.23 -41.97 -2.74
C GLY A 539 0.68 -40.70 -2.00
N GLY A 540 -0.26 -39.85 -1.56
CA GLY A 540 0.01 -38.88 -0.49
C GLY A 540 0.16 -39.62 0.84
N ALA A 541 1.20 -39.30 1.61
CA ALA A 541 1.44 -39.89 2.93
C ALA A 541 0.34 -39.49 3.93
#